data_AF-A0A7S2BZG0-F1
#
_entry.id   AF-A0A7S2BZG0-F1
#
_cell.length_a   1.000
_cell.length_b   1.000
_cell.length_c   1.000
_cell.angle_alpha   90.00
_cell.angle_beta   90.00
_cell.angle_gamma   90.00
#
_symmetry.space_group_name_H-M   'P 1'
#
loop_
_entity.id
_entity.type
_entity.pdbx_description
1 polymer ?
#
loop_
_entity_poly.entity_id
_entity_poly.type
_entity_poly.pdbx_seq_one_letter_code
_entity_poly.pdbx_strand_id
1 'polypeptide(L)'
;MSVELNGDSHKKCVQSCEDAPELKDENQSGTAEVMSVASGGESRLVGDCTAFCDEEFQFYCFPGDSSVVVRDRGSVRIADLQVGDAVLALRSQGPEADGQW
;
A
#
# COMPACT_ATOMS: atom_id res chain seq x y z
N MET A 1 13.19 9.77 0.20
CA MET A 1 12.44 9.63 1.47
C MET A 1 10.97 9.72 1.12
N SER A 2 10.25 8.60 1.19
CA SER A 2 8.82 8.52 0.88
C SER A 2 8.02 8.92 2.10
N VAL A 3 7.00 9.77 1.94
CA VAL A 3 6.17 10.24 3.06
C VAL A 3 4.81 9.59 2.97
N GLU A 4 4.51 8.76 3.96
CA GLU A 4 3.24 8.06 4.12
C GLU A 4 2.28 8.97 4.91
N LEU A 5 1.15 9.37 4.31
CA LEU A 5 0.18 10.27 4.95
C LEU A 5 -0.56 9.60 6.12
N ASN A 6 -0.59 8.27 6.13
CA ASN A 6 -0.95 7.45 7.28
C ASN A 6 -0.14 6.15 7.24
N GLY A 7 0.83 6.00 8.16
CA GLY A 7 1.68 4.81 8.34
C GLY A 7 0.97 3.53 8.80
N ASP A 8 -0.34 3.61 9.04
CA ASP A 8 -1.14 2.48 9.50
C ASP A 8 -1.25 1.38 8.45
N SER A 9 -1.21 1.72 7.17
CA SER A 9 -1.54 0.76 6.12
C SER A 9 -0.35 -0.13 5.74
N HIS A 10 0.89 0.39 5.70
CA HIS A 10 2.06 -0.45 5.42
C HIS A 10 2.36 -1.41 6.57
N LYS A 11 2.40 -0.89 7.79
CA LYS A 11 2.64 -1.70 8.99
C LYS A 11 1.59 -2.78 9.17
N LYS A 12 0.31 -2.47 8.94
CA LYS A 12 -0.76 -3.48 8.99
C LYS A 12 -0.66 -4.49 7.85
N CYS A 13 -0.19 -4.10 6.66
CA CYS A 13 0.07 -5.03 5.56
C CYS A 13 1.16 -6.03 5.94
N VAL A 14 2.32 -5.54 6.36
CA VAL A 14 3.45 -6.38 6.79
C VAL A 14 3.04 -7.29 7.94
N GLN A 15 2.35 -6.74 8.95
CA GLN A 15 1.90 -7.52 10.10
C GLN A 15 0.86 -8.58 9.69
N SER A 16 0.00 -8.31 8.72
CA SER A 16 -0.91 -9.31 8.16
C SER A 16 -0.16 -10.44 7.45
N CYS A 17 0.93 -10.15 6.74
CA CYS A 17 1.80 -11.18 6.15
C CYS A 17 2.49 -12.03 7.23
N GLU A 18 2.95 -11.39 8.30
CA GLU A 18 3.59 -12.08 9.43
C GLU A 18 2.61 -12.92 10.24
N ASP A 19 1.34 -12.51 10.34
CA ASP A 19 0.34 -13.21 11.14
C ASP A 19 -0.43 -14.28 10.35
N ALA A 20 -0.35 -14.29 9.02
CA ALA A 20 -1.07 -15.22 8.15
C ALA A 20 -0.58 -16.69 8.30
N PRO A 21 -1.36 -17.61 8.91
CA PRO A 21 -0.96 -19.00 9.07
C PRO A 21 -0.88 -19.76 7.74
N GLU A 22 -1.65 -19.36 6.72
CA GLU A 22 -1.64 -19.94 5.38
C GLU A 22 -0.34 -19.69 4.61
N LEU A 23 0.43 -18.67 5.01
CA LEU A 23 1.77 -18.41 4.48
C LEU A 23 2.85 -19.22 5.22
N LYS A 24 2.48 -19.86 6.33
CA LYS A 24 3.37 -20.61 7.22
C LYS A 24 3.21 -22.13 7.12
N ASP A 25 2.04 -22.62 6.72
CA ASP A 25 1.75 -24.06 6.64
C ASP A 25 1.37 -24.51 5.22
N GLU A 26 2.29 -25.19 4.54
CA GLU A 26 2.00 -26.00 3.36
C GLU A 26 1.39 -27.34 3.78
N ASN A 27 0.05 -27.41 3.89
CA ASN A 27 -0.61 -28.70 3.79
C ASN A 27 -1.92 -28.62 3.00
N GLN A 28 -1.80 -28.49 1.66
CA GLN A 28 -2.74 -29.16 0.76
C GLN A 28 -2.24 -29.27 -0.69
N SER A 29 -1.81 -30.49 -1.02
CA SER A 29 -2.15 -31.23 -2.24
C SER A 29 -1.48 -30.82 -3.56
N GLY A 30 -0.37 -31.48 -3.86
CA GLY A 30 -0.23 -32.19 -5.13
C GLY A 30 0.83 -31.63 -6.09
N THR A 31 1.92 -32.40 -6.26
CA THR A 31 2.93 -32.33 -7.34
C THR A 31 3.85 -31.11 -7.43
N ALA A 32 3.61 -30.02 -6.69
CA ALA A 32 4.52 -28.85 -6.66
C ALA A 32 5.63 -28.91 -5.59
N GLU A 33 5.48 -29.78 -4.57
CA GLU A 33 6.32 -29.82 -3.35
C GLU A 33 7.81 -30.12 -3.58
N VAL A 34 8.19 -30.90 -4.62
CA VAL A 34 9.59 -31.32 -4.78
C VAL A 34 10.50 -30.16 -5.23
N MET A 35 9.93 -29.11 -5.82
CA MET A 35 10.67 -27.92 -6.27
C MET A 35 10.74 -26.83 -5.18
N SER A 36 9.70 -26.68 -4.34
CA SER A 36 9.66 -25.66 -3.27
C SER A 36 10.55 -26.01 -2.07
N VAL A 37 10.60 -27.28 -1.66
CA VAL A 37 11.38 -27.73 -0.48
C VAL A 37 12.90 -27.53 -0.67
N ALA A 38 13.40 -27.57 -1.90
CA ALA A 38 14.81 -27.33 -2.20
C ALA A 38 15.26 -25.87 -1.99
N SER A 39 14.33 -24.93 -1.74
CA SER A 39 14.60 -23.48 -1.77
C SER A 39 14.12 -22.68 -0.55
N GLY A 40 13.65 -23.32 0.53
CA GLY A 40 13.23 -22.63 1.76
C GLY A 40 11.83 -22.00 1.70
N GLY A 41 10.84 -22.80 1.31
CA GLY A 41 9.47 -22.38 0.95
C GLY A 41 8.72 -21.51 1.97
N GLU A 42 8.84 -21.79 3.27
CA GLU A 42 8.14 -21.06 4.35
C GLU A 42 8.57 -19.58 4.49
N SER A 43 9.88 -19.31 4.47
CA SER A 43 10.39 -17.94 4.58
C SER A 43 10.21 -17.15 3.27
N ARG A 44 10.05 -17.86 2.15
CA ARG A 44 9.93 -17.25 0.83
C ARG A 44 8.54 -16.66 0.59
N LEU A 45 7.48 -17.36 1.00
CA LEU A 45 6.10 -16.87 0.82
C LEU A 45 5.80 -15.64 1.67
N VAL A 46 6.29 -15.60 2.91
CA VAL A 46 6.20 -14.40 3.76
C VAL A 46 7.04 -13.27 3.16
N GLY A 47 8.25 -13.58 2.68
CA GLY A 47 9.10 -12.61 1.99
C GLY A 47 8.43 -11.98 0.76
N ASP A 48 7.81 -12.80 -0.09
CA ASP A 48 7.08 -12.35 -1.28
C ASP A 48 5.86 -11.49 -0.89
N CYS A 49 5.14 -11.83 0.18
CA CYS A 49 4.04 -11.02 0.71
C CYS A 49 4.52 -9.66 1.22
N THR A 50 5.64 -9.60 1.95
CA THR A 50 6.22 -8.33 2.41
C THR A 50 6.74 -7.47 1.27
N ALA A 51 7.30 -8.09 0.22
CA ALA A 51 7.73 -7.38 -0.99
C ALA A 51 6.53 -6.75 -1.72
N PHE A 52 5.39 -7.44 -1.77
CA PHE A 52 4.14 -6.88 -2.28
C PHE A 52 3.69 -5.66 -1.46
N CYS A 53 3.75 -5.73 -0.12
CA CYS A 53 3.48 -4.57 0.73
C CYS A 53 4.43 -3.41 0.43
N ASP A 54 5.70 -3.65 0.12
CA ASP A 54 6.63 -2.58 -0.25
C ASP A 54 6.32 -1.99 -1.64
N GLU A 55 6.01 -2.83 -2.62
CA GLU A 55 5.71 -2.41 -4.00
C GLU A 55 4.40 -1.60 -4.07
N GLU A 56 3.30 -2.08 -3.48
CA GLU A 56 2.03 -1.34 -3.40
C GLU A 56 2.26 0.08 -2.83
N PHE A 57 3.03 0.19 -1.74
CA PHE A 57 3.28 1.48 -1.13
C PHE A 57 4.15 2.40 -1.98
N GLN A 58 5.09 1.85 -2.74
CA GLN A 58 5.92 2.64 -3.65
C GLN A 58 5.11 3.29 -4.78
N PHE A 59 4.03 2.65 -5.25
CA PHE A 59 3.21 3.23 -6.32
C PHE A 59 2.21 4.29 -5.82
N TYR A 60 1.77 4.20 -4.57
CA TYR A 60 0.76 5.10 -4.01
C TYR A 60 1.31 6.20 -3.09
N CYS A 61 2.61 6.21 -2.80
CA CYS A 61 3.27 7.24 -2.00
C CYS A 61 4.03 8.27 -2.85
N PHE A 62 3.98 9.53 -2.44
CA PHE A 62 4.74 10.60 -3.07
C PHE A 62 6.06 10.89 -2.32
N PRO A 63 7.10 11.40 -3.01
CA PRO A 63 8.31 11.90 -2.37
C PRO A 63 8.01 13.01 -1.36
N GLY A 64 8.69 13.04 -0.22
CA GLY A 64 8.42 14.03 0.83
C GLY A 64 8.68 15.49 0.47
N ASP A 65 9.53 15.73 -0.53
CA ASP A 65 9.82 17.05 -1.11
C ASP A 65 8.81 17.49 -2.17
N SER A 66 7.93 16.58 -2.62
CA SER A 66 6.75 16.95 -3.41
C SER A 66 5.84 17.88 -2.62
N SER A 67 5.01 18.66 -3.30
CA SER A 67 4.14 19.64 -2.66
C SER A 67 2.69 19.46 -3.05
N VAL A 68 1.78 19.81 -2.13
CA VAL A 68 0.34 19.87 -2.34
C VAL A 68 -0.19 21.25 -1.96
N VAL A 69 -1.31 21.65 -2.55
CA VAL A 69 -1.96 22.93 -2.22
C VAL A 69 -2.91 22.70 -1.06
N VAL A 70 -2.60 23.32 0.09
CA VAL A 70 -3.42 23.32 1.31
C VAL A 70 -4.21 24.62 1.39
N ARG A 71 -5.48 24.51 1.77
CA ARG A 71 -6.36 25.67 2.01
C ARG A 71 -5.72 26.61 3.04
N ASP A 72 -5.70 27.91 2.74
CA ASP A 72 -5.18 29.00 3.60
C ASP A 72 -3.65 28.98 3.85
N ARG A 73 -2.93 27.93 3.46
CA ARG A 73 -1.46 27.79 3.60
C ARG A 73 -0.70 27.80 2.28
N GLY A 74 -1.38 27.62 1.16
CA GLY A 74 -0.75 27.57 -0.16
C GLY A 74 -0.02 26.25 -0.40
N SER A 75 1.09 26.29 -1.16
CA SER A 75 1.87 25.09 -1.47
C SER A 75 2.71 24.66 -0.26
N VAL A 76 2.49 23.43 0.21
CA VAL A 76 3.18 22.85 1.37
C VAL A 76 3.82 21.53 0.94
N ARG A 77 5.04 21.25 1.41
CA ARG A 77 5.69 19.96 1.14
C ARG A 77 4.91 18.84 1.82
N ILE A 78 4.86 17.68 1.19
CA ILE A 78 4.14 16.52 1.72
C ILE A 78 4.69 16.12 3.11
N ALA A 79 6.01 16.25 3.33
CA ALA A 79 6.63 16.03 4.63
C ALA A 79 6.14 16.97 5.76
N ASP A 80 5.57 18.13 5.43
CA ASP A 80 5.11 19.15 6.38
C ASP A 80 3.57 19.16 6.54
N LEU A 81 2.87 18.18 5.93
CA LEU A 81 1.42 18.01 6.07
C LEU A 81 1.06 17.51 7.47
N GLN A 82 -0.07 17.99 7.98
CA GLN A 82 -0.60 17.60 9.28
C GLN A 82 -2.00 17.03 9.13
N VAL A 83 -2.36 16.12 10.05
CA VAL A 83 -3.72 15.60 10.13
C VAL A 83 -4.69 16.76 10.37
N GLY A 84 -5.70 16.88 9.50
CA GLY A 84 -6.67 17.97 9.51
C GLY A 84 -6.43 19.05 8.46
N ASP A 85 -5.29 19.06 7.77
CA ASP A 85 -5.06 19.95 6.62
C ASP A 85 -6.05 19.63 5.48
N ALA A 86 -6.71 20.67 4.96
CA ALA A 86 -7.62 20.54 3.84
C ALA A 86 -6.87 20.78 2.51
N VAL A 87 -6.68 19.74 1.72
CA VAL A 87 -5.98 19.80 0.43
C VAL A 87 -6.93 20.04 -0.74
N LEU A 88 -6.44 20.71 -1.79
CA LEU A 88 -7.18 20.89 -3.03
C LEU A 88 -7.20 19.57 -3.83
N ALA A 89 -8.39 19.06 -4.13
CA ALA A 89 -8.58 17.89 -4.98
C ALA A 89 -9.34 18.26 -6.25
N LEU A 90 -8.83 17.82 -7.40
CA LEU A 90 -9.56 17.88 -8.66
C LEU A 90 -10.67 16.82 -8.62
N ARG A 91 -11.93 17.23 -8.78
CA ARG A 91 -13.01 16.30 -9.08
C ARG A 91 -13.03 16.05 -10.57
N SER A 92 -12.72 14.83 -11.00
CA SER A 92 -12.99 14.40 -12.37
C SER A 92 -14.51 14.36 -12.55
N GLN A 93 -15.06 15.21 -13.40
CA GLN A 93 -16.42 15.03 -13.89
C GLN A 93 -16.40 13.78 -14.80
N GLY A 94 -16.78 12.63 -14.25
CA GLY A 94 -17.21 11.50 -15.08
C GLY A 94 -18.49 11.88 -15.84
N PRO A 95 -18.83 11.19 -16.95
CA PRO A 95 -20.03 11.53 -17.71
C PRO A 95 -21.25 11.51 -16.78
N GLU A 96 -21.97 12.63 -16.74
CA GLU A 96 -23.27 12.74 -16.10
C GLU A 96 -24.13 11.57 -16.63
N ALA A 97 -24.43 10.60 -15.77
CA ALA A 97 -25.57 9.74 -15.98
C ALA A 97 -26.80 10.64 -15.88
N ASP A 98 -27.26 11.10 -17.03
CA ASP A 98 -28.50 11.85 -17.24
C ASP A 98 -29.63 11.12 -16.51
N GLY A 99 -29.96 11.65 -15.33
CA GLY A 99 -31.05 11.17 -14.50
C GLY A 99 -32.36 11.66 -15.10
N GLN A 100 -32.98 10.80 -15.90
CA GLN A 100 -34.36 10.94 -16.34
C GLN A 100 -35.30 10.92 -15.11
N TRP A 101 -35.93 12.06 -14.84
CA TRP A 101 -37.20 12.16 -14.11
C TRP A 101 -38.27 12.67 -15.06
#